data_AF-A0A352KGP1-F1
#
_entry.id   AF-A0A352KGP1-F1
#
_cell.length_a   1.000
_cell.length_b   1.000
_cell.length_c   1.000
_cell.angle_alpha   90.00
_cell.angle_beta   90.00
_cell.angle_gamma   90.00
#
_symmetry.space_group_name_H-M   'P 1'
#
loop_
_entity.id
_entity.type
_entity.pdbx_description
1 polymer ?
#
loop_
_entity_poly.entity_id
_entity_poly.type
_entity_poly.pdbx_seq_one_letter_code
_entity_poly.pdbx_strand_id
1 'polypeptide(L)' 'MSDLEQFRQETRAWLEENCPQSMRTPMPEDETCWGGRNAVYKNPDSKVWLDNMASRGWTAPMWPK' A
#
# COMPACT_ATOMS: atom_id res chain seq x y z
N MET A 1 1.60 19.15 19.26
CA MET A 1 1.39 18.84 17.82
C MET A 1 -0.07 18.49 17.65
N SER A 2 -0.71 18.89 16.55
CA SER A 2 -2.11 18.50 16.29
C SER A 2 -2.20 17.00 15.99
N ASP A 3 -3.36 16.37 16.23
CA ASP A 3 -3.58 14.96 15.90
C ASP A 3 -3.28 14.65 14.43
N LEU A 4 -3.55 15.61 13.54
CA LEU A 4 -3.25 15.51 12.12
C LEU A 4 -1.74 15.56 11.83
N GLU A 5 -0.98 16.37 12.56
CA GLU A 5 0.48 16.42 12.44
C GLU A 5 1.09 15.07 12.79
N GLN A 6 0.63 14.49 13.89
CA GLN A 6 1.13 13.21 14.38
C GLN A 6 0.77 12.08 13.40
N PHE A 7 -0.47 12.03 12.94
CA PHE A 7 -0.90 11.07 11.92
C PHE A 7 -0.04 11.15 10.65
N ARG A 8 0.28 12.36 10.18
CA ARG A 8 1.11 12.56 8.98
C ARG A 8 2.54 12.07 9.19
N GLN A 9 3.13 12.32 10.35
CA GLN A 9 4.49 11.87 10.67
C GLN A 9 4.57 10.36 10.79
N GLU A 10 3.65 9.74 11.53
CA GLU A 10 3.57 8.29 11.69
C GLU A 10 3.32 7.59 10.36
N THR A 11 2.41 8.12 9.54
CA THR A 11 2.13 7.59 8.20
C THR A 11 3.36 7.69 7.30
N ARG A 12 4.07 8.82 7.32
CA ARG A 12 5.28 8.99 6.50
C ARG A 12 6.37 7.98 6.88
N ALA A 13 6.67 7.85 8.17
CA ALA A 13 7.67 6.88 8.65
C ALA A 13 7.28 5.45 8.25
N TRP A 14 6.00 5.09 8.41
CA TRP A 14 5.51 3.78 8.01
C TRP A 14 5.64 3.54 6.50
N LEU A 15 5.28 4.52 5.67
CA LEU A 15 5.43 4.43 4.21
C LEU A 15 6.91 4.29 3.82
N GLU A 16 7.82 4.99 4.50
CA GLU A 16 9.25 4.91 4.22
C GLU A 16 9.82 3.51 4.43
N GLU A 17 9.35 2.79 5.45
CA GLU A 17 9.77 1.43 5.79
C GLU A 17 9.04 0.35 4.98
N ASN A 18 7.75 0.56 4.66
CA ASN A 18 6.89 -0.51 4.13
C ASN A 18 6.56 -0.38 2.64
N CYS A 19 6.80 0.79 2.02
CA CYS A 19 6.56 1.00 0.60
C CYS A 19 7.81 0.63 -0.22
N PRO A 20 7.75 -0.46 -1.04
CA PRO A 20 8.87 -0.87 -1.87
C PRO A 20 9.31 0.25 -2.81
N GLN A 21 10.62 0.37 -3.07
CA GLN A 21 11.15 1.44 -3.92
C GLN A 21 10.62 1.35 -5.36
N SER A 22 10.43 0.13 -5.87
CA SER A 22 9.83 -0.16 -7.17
C SER A 22 8.37 0.32 -7.28
N MET A 23 7.69 0.49 -6.14
CA MET A 23 6.31 0.98 -6.06
C MET A 23 6.19 2.50 -5.90
N ARG A 24 7.30 3.23 -5.73
CA ARG A 24 7.32 4.69 -5.60
C ARG A 24 7.39 5.42 -6.95
N THR A 25 7.19 4.71 -8.04
CA THR A 25 7.11 5.26 -9.40
C THR A 25 5.65 5.34 -9.84
N PRO A 26 5.34 6.16 -10.87
CA PRO A 26 4.06 6.06 -11.55
C PRO A 26 3.83 4.61 -11.99
N MET A 27 2.70 4.02 -11.56
CA MET A 27 2.37 2.63 -11.87
C MET A 27 1.97 2.53 -13.34
N PRO A 28 2.67 1.72 -14.16
CA PRO A 28 2.24 1.41 -15.52
C PRO A 28 0.86 0.73 -15.51
N GLU A 29 0.04 0.99 -16.53
CA GLU A 29 -1.29 0.35 -16.65
C GLU A 29 -1.19 -1.18 -16.67
N ASP A 30 -0.11 -1.69 -17.25
CA ASP A 30 0.13 -3.11 -17.43
C ASP A 30 0.68 -3.80 -16.15
N GLU A 31 1.12 -3.04 -15.17
CA GLU A 31 1.52 -3.49 -13.81
C GLU A 31 0.42 -3.25 -12.77
N THR A 32 -0.73 -2.71 -13.20
CA THR A 32 -1.86 -2.44 -12.30
C THR A 32 -2.39 -3.73 -11.71
N CYS A 33 -2.50 -3.77 -10.39
CA CYS A 33 -3.05 -4.91 -9.66
C CYS A 33 -4.57 -4.95 -9.81
N TRP A 34 -5.04 -5.74 -10.78
CA TRP A 34 -6.46 -5.99 -10.96
C TRP A 34 -6.99 -7.02 -9.95
N GLY A 35 -8.19 -6.76 -9.43
CA GLY A 35 -8.87 -7.68 -8.54
C GLY A 35 -9.24 -8.99 -9.24
N GLY A 36 -9.02 -10.12 -8.57
CA GLY A 36 -9.35 -11.43 -9.11
C GLY A 36 -8.72 -12.55 -8.29
N ARG A 37 -9.30 -13.75 -8.37
CA ARG A 37 -8.80 -14.92 -7.62
C ARG A 37 -7.41 -15.39 -8.06
N ASN A 38 -7.05 -15.11 -9.32
CA ASN A 38 -5.78 -15.48 -9.95
C ASN A 38 -5.05 -14.23 -10.48
N ALA A 39 -4.92 -13.20 -9.66
CA ALA A 39 -4.17 -12.01 -10.04
C ALA A 39 -2.71 -12.39 -10.37
N VAL A 40 -2.23 -11.94 -11.53
CA VAL A 40 -0.84 -12.11 -11.96
C VAL A 40 -0.10 -10.81 -11.69
N TYR A 41 0.88 -10.86 -10.80
CA TYR A 41 1.71 -9.71 -10.45
C TYR A 41 2.95 -9.71 -11.33
N LYS A 42 3.05 -8.75 -12.26
CA LYS A 42 4.26 -8.58 -13.07
C LYS A 42 5.45 -8.17 -12.21
N ASN A 43 5.21 -7.23 -11.30
CA ASN A 43 6.14 -6.88 -10.26
C ASN A 43 5.73 -7.61 -8.95
N PRO A 44 6.57 -8.51 -8.40
CA PRO A 44 6.28 -9.19 -7.15
C PRO A 44 6.11 -8.22 -5.97
N ASP A 45 6.76 -7.05 -6.01
CA ASP A 45 6.65 -6.03 -4.97
C ASP A 45 5.24 -5.42 -4.90
N SER A 46 4.46 -5.48 -6.00
CA SER A 46 3.07 -5.03 -5.98
C SER A 46 2.20 -5.91 -5.08
N LYS A 47 2.51 -7.21 -4.97
CA LYS A 47 1.82 -8.12 -4.04
C LYS A 47 2.20 -7.82 -2.60
N VAL A 48 3.51 -7.63 -2.35
CA VAL A 48 4.02 -7.25 -1.01
C VAL A 48 3.37 -5.95 -0.57
N TRP A 49 3.25 -4.98 -1.47
CA TRP A 49 2.63 -3.70 -1.18
C TRP A 49 1.14 -3.82 -0.83
N LEU A 50 0.40 -4.62 -1.60
CA LEU A 50 -1.00 -4.92 -1.32
C LEU A 50 -1.18 -5.54 0.06
N ASP A 51 -0.31 -6.48 0.44
CA ASP A 51 -0.38 -7.16 1.73
C ASP A 51 -0.03 -6.22 2.90
N ASN A 52 0.96 -5.36 2.75
CA ASN A 52 1.30 -4.33 3.74
C ASN A 52 0.12 -3.38 3.95
N MET A 53 -0.52 -2.93 2.86
CA MET A 53 -1.72 -2.08 2.91
C MET A 53 -2.91 -2.79 3.56
N ALA A 54 -3.12 -4.07 3.27
CA ALA A 54 -4.19 -4.86 3.84
C ALA A 54 -3.99 -5.12 5.34
N SER A 55 -2.76 -5.45 5.77
CA SER A 55 -2.44 -5.66 7.19
C SER A 55 -2.63 -4.40 8.03
N ARG A 56 -2.37 -3.22 7.45
CA ARG A 56 -2.63 -1.93 8.08
C ARG A 56 -4.12 -1.54 8.04
N GLY A 57 -4.94 -2.23 7.26
CA GLY A 57 -6.37 -1.96 7.07
C GLY A 57 -6.65 -0.75 6.17
N TRP A 58 -5.67 -0.29 5.39
CA TRP A 58 -5.82 0.89 4.54
C TRP A 58 -6.52 0.59 3.21
N THR A 59 -6.61 -0.68 2.82
CA THR A 59 -7.37 -1.10 1.63
C THR A 59 -8.88 -1.00 1.83
N ALA A 60 -9.36 -1.19 3.06
CA ALA A 60 -10.77 -1.10 3.43
C ALA A 60 -10.95 -0.52 4.85
N PRO A 61 -10.62 0.77 5.06
CA PRO A 61 -10.56 1.38 6.40
C PRO A 61 -11.91 1.45 7.12
N MET A 62 -13.02 1.29 6.38
CA MET A 62 -14.38 1.33 6.92
C MET A 62 -14.91 -0.06 7.32
N TRP A 63 -14.18 -1.14 7.02
CA TRP A 63 -14.63 -2.49 7.38
C TRP A 63 -14.42 -2.74 8.87
N PRO A 64 -15.32 -3.52 9.52
CA PRO A 64 -15.08 -4.00 10.87
C PRO A 64 -13.81 -4.86 10.90
N LYS A 65 -13.00 -4.68 11.94
CA LYS A 65 -11.79 -5.48 12.18
C LYS A 65 -12.11 -6.92 12.54
#